data_AF-A0A087HE31-F1
#
_entry.id   AF-A0A087HE31-F1
#
_cell.length_a   1.000
_cell.length_b   1.000
_cell.length_c   1.000
_cell.angle_alpha   90.00
_cell.angle_beta   90.00
_cell.angle_gamma   90.00
#
_symmetry.space_group_name_H-M   'P 1'
#
loop_
_entity.id
_entity.type
_entity.pdbx_description
1 polymer ?
#
loop_
_entity_poly.entity_id
_entity_poly.type
_entity_poly.pdbx_seq_one_letter_code
_entity_poly.pdbx_strand_id
1 'polypeptide(L)'
;MMVDEVIAILKCKERFGQIVIPVLYHVDPLDIENQTGSFGDAFDKRRDKAEQLQEWKDGFVEAINLPGWSTMHLRDEEMLVNEIARDIERKLLRASRKKVIIEWSLVITNLMLEIPSSVFDQISSTHKPFYALAAMSMSLFSCLLCVVDLIHKGRVERVLWKWTWPIPCR
;
A
#
# COMPACT_ATOMS: atom_id res chain seq x y z
N MET A 1 26.50 8.60 8.25
CA MET A 1 26.35 7.30 7.57
C MET A 1 24.95 6.74 7.82
N MET A 2 24.58 6.26 9.02
CA MET A 2 23.20 5.77 9.23
C MET A 2 22.09 6.85 9.15
N VAL A 3 22.42 8.10 9.47
CA VAL A 3 21.41 9.17 9.60
C VAL A 3 20.87 9.63 8.24
N ASP A 4 21.76 9.80 7.26
CA ASP A 4 21.41 10.28 5.91
C ASP A 4 20.54 9.27 5.14
N GLU A 5 20.75 7.97 5.40
CA GLU A 5 19.99 6.87 4.80
C GLU A 5 18.53 6.87 5.25
N VAL A 6 18.24 7.09 6.54
CA VAL A 6 16.88 7.17 7.06
C VAL A 6 16.11 8.30 6.38
N ILE A 7 16.74 9.48 6.25
CA ILE A 7 16.14 10.62 5.54
C ILE A 7 15.89 10.29 4.07
N ALA A 8 16.83 9.64 3.39
CA ALA A 8 16.66 9.22 2.01
C ALA A 8 15.49 8.23 1.84
N ILE A 9 15.33 7.28 2.76
CA ILE A 9 14.22 6.32 2.77
C ILE A 9 12.87 7.03 2.96
N LEU A 10 12.79 7.99 3.88
CA LEU A 10 11.56 8.77 4.11
C LEU A 10 11.20 9.62 2.87
N LYS A 11 12.17 10.25 2.23
CA LYS A 11 11.98 10.97 0.96
C LYS A 11 11.50 10.02 -0.15
N CYS A 12 12.02 8.79 -0.21
CA CYS A 12 11.54 7.77 -1.14
C CYS A 12 10.10 7.31 -0.85
N LYS A 13 9.74 7.14 0.43
CA LYS A 13 8.37 6.85 0.86
C LYS A 13 7.41 7.94 0.38
N GLU A 14 7.73 9.21 0.61
CA GLU A 14 6.89 10.33 0.21
C GLU A 14 6.76 10.44 -1.32
N ARG A 15 7.89 10.36 -2.03
CA ARG A 15 7.92 10.57 -3.49
C ARG A 15 7.32 9.41 -4.29
N PHE A 16 7.54 8.18 -3.85
CA PHE A 16 7.19 6.98 -4.62
C PHE A 16 6.09 6.13 -3.96
N GLY A 17 5.58 6.54 -2.80
CA GLY A 17 4.59 5.77 -2.05
C GLY A 17 5.12 4.42 -1.55
N GLN A 18 6.45 4.30 -1.33
CA GLN A 18 7.05 3.07 -0.85
C GLN A 18 6.56 2.73 0.56
N ILE A 19 6.37 1.43 0.80
CA ILE A 19 6.04 0.92 2.13
C ILE A 19 7.33 0.82 2.92
N VAL A 20 7.41 1.59 4.01
CA VAL A 20 8.51 1.56 4.98
C VAL A 20 7.98 1.00 6.30
N ILE A 21 8.74 0.09 6.91
CA ILE A 21 8.39 -0.57 8.17
C ILE A 21 9.61 -0.43 9.08
N PRO A 22 9.58 0.47 10.08
CA PRO A 22 10.68 0.60 11.02
C PRO A 22 10.76 -0.62 11.93
N VAL A 23 11.99 -1.05 12.24
CA VAL A 23 12.26 -2.11 13.22
C VAL A 23 13.23 -1.54 14.26
N LEU A 24 12.74 -1.36 15.48
CA LEU A 24 13.49 -0.85 16.61
C LEU A 24 14.06 -2.02 17.41
N TYR A 25 15.34 -2.30 17.20
CA TYR A 25 16.03 -3.43 17.82
C TYR A 25 16.76 -2.99 19.09
N HIS A 26 16.25 -3.40 20.25
CA HIS A 26 16.76 -3.05 21.59
C HIS A 26 16.92 -1.54 21.81
N VAL A 27 16.03 -0.77 21.20
CA VAL A 27 15.98 0.69 21.34
C VAL A 27 14.61 1.08 21.86
N ASP A 28 14.58 1.91 22.90
CA ASP A 28 13.36 2.52 23.39
C ASP A 28 12.91 3.62 22.40
N PRO A 29 11.69 3.56 21.85
CA PRO A 29 11.15 4.64 21.03
C PRO A 29 11.22 6.01 21.70
N LEU A 30 11.09 6.07 23.04
CA LEU A 30 11.17 7.32 23.80
C LEU A 30 12.55 7.96 23.75
N ASP A 31 13.62 7.16 23.63
CA ASP A 31 14.97 7.70 23.46
C ASP A 31 15.17 8.37 22.11
N ILE A 32 14.50 7.85 21.08
CA ILE A 32 14.52 8.45 19.74
C ILE A 32 13.61 9.69 19.72
N GLU A 33 12.42 9.61 20.32
CA GLU A 33 11.46 10.71 20.36
C GLU A 33 12.00 11.92 21.12
N ASN A 34 12.53 11.69 22.33
CA ASN A 34 13.05 12.75 23.19
C ASN A 34 14.50 13.11 22.89
N GLN A 35 15.15 12.40 21.95
CA GLN A 35 16.56 12.57 21.62
C GLN A 35 17.46 12.42 22.84
N THR A 36 17.19 11.40 23.65
CA THR A 36 17.90 11.07 24.90
C THR A 36 18.80 9.85 24.73
N GLY A 37 19.56 9.53 25.77
CA GLY A 37 20.47 8.39 25.78
C GLY A 37 21.49 8.44 24.65
N SER A 38 21.71 7.28 24.01
CA SER A 38 22.71 7.14 22.96
C SER A 38 22.43 7.98 21.70
N PHE A 39 21.15 8.27 21.41
CA PHE A 39 20.74 9.12 20.29
C PHE A 39 21.11 10.59 20.57
N GLY A 40 20.78 11.08 21.77
CA GLY A 40 21.17 12.41 22.22
C GLY A 40 22.68 12.64 22.14
N ASP A 41 23.46 11.71 22.69
CA ASP A 41 24.93 11.77 22.66
C ASP A 41 25.49 11.77 21.22
N ALA A 42 24.88 10.98 20.32
CA ALA A 42 25.29 10.91 18.92
C ALA A 42 24.97 12.20 18.13
N PHE A 43 23.86 12.86 18.45
CA PHE A 43 23.50 14.16 17.90
C PHE A 43 24.36 15.28 18.46
N ASP A 44 24.70 15.24 19.74
CA ASP A 44 25.55 16.24 20.38
C ASP A 44 26.98 16.26 19.84
N LYS A 45 27.51 15.09 19.44
CA LYS A 45 28.80 14.99 18.75
C LYS A 45 28.81 15.59 17.34
N ARG A 46 27.64 15.94 16.77
CA ARG A 46 27.46 16.47 15.41
C ARG A 46 26.91 17.90 15.40
N ARG A 47 27.07 18.65 16.49
CA ARG A 47 26.62 20.04 16.63
C ARG A 47 27.26 20.99 15.61
N ASP A 48 28.38 20.62 15.02
CA ASP A 48 29.04 21.33 13.92
C ASP A 48 28.16 21.42 12.65
N LYS A 49 27.13 20.57 12.54
CA LYS A 49 26.18 20.52 11.42
C LYS A 49 24.77 20.91 11.84
N ALA A 50 24.63 22.06 12.50
CA ALA A 50 23.38 22.50 13.12
C ALA A 50 22.16 22.47 12.18
N GLU A 51 22.30 22.85 10.91
CA GLU A 51 21.20 22.82 9.93
C GLU A 51 20.73 21.39 9.62
N GLN A 52 21.66 20.44 9.45
CA GLN A 52 21.34 19.03 9.17
C GLN A 52 20.83 18.31 10.42
N LEU A 53 21.26 18.76 11.60
CA LEU A 53 20.92 18.15 12.87
C LEU A 53 19.42 18.14 13.12
N GLN A 54 18.73 19.24 12.76
CA GLN A 54 17.28 19.32 12.92
C GLN A 54 16.55 18.39 11.94
N GLU A 55 16.94 18.39 10.66
CA GLU A 55 16.38 17.48 9.64
C GLU A 55 16.53 16.01 10.06
N TRP A 56 17.66 15.68 10.65
CA TRP A 56 17.92 14.34 11.17
C TRP A 56 17.02 13.98 12.34
N LYS A 57 16.90 14.86 13.34
CA LYS A 57 16.03 14.63 14.50
C LYS A 57 14.59 14.43 14.07
N ASP A 58 14.10 15.31 13.20
CA ASP A 58 12.73 15.25 12.69
C ASP A 58 12.48 13.97 11.89
N GLY A 59 13.44 13.56 11.04
CA GLY A 59 13.32 12.32 10.28
C GLY A 59 13.33 11.07 11.15
N PHE A 60 14.11 11.02 12.24
CA PHE A 60 14.04 9.90 13.17
C PHE A 60 12.68 9.84 13.88
N VAL A 61 12.15 10.99 14.31
CA VAL A 61 10.79 11.09 14.88
C VAL A 61 9.73 10.66 13.87
N GLU A 62 9.84 11.07 12.60
CA GLU A 62 8.92 10.61 11.56
C GLU A 62 9.02 9.09 11.38
N ALA A 63 10.24 8.55 11.31
CA ALA A 63 10.47 7.12 11.10
C ALA A 63 9.85 6.26 12.20
N ILE A 64 9.99 6.62 13.48
CA ILE A 64 9.42 5.85 14.59
C ILE A 64 7.89 5.95 14.67
N ASN A 65 7.33 7.04 14.16
CA ASN A 65 5.87 7.23 14.09
C ASN A 65 5.23 6.40 12.97
N LEU A 66 6.02 5.75 12.11
CA LEU A 66 5.51 4.80 11.13
C LEU A 66 5.09 3.48 11.80
N PRO A 67 4.05 2.79 11.26
CA PRO A 67 3.67 1.48 11.77
C PRO A 67 4.81 0.46 11.60
N GLY A 68 5.36 -0.04 12.70
CA GLY A 68 6.48 -0.98 12.70
C GLY A 68 6.58 -1.82 13.97
N TRP A 69 7.80 -2.29 14.25
CA TRP A 69 8.08 -3.30 15.27
C TRP A 69 9.11 -2.80 16.28
N SER A 70 8.94 -3.13 17.56
CA SER A 70 9.93 -2.88 18.62
C SER A 70 10.23 -4.15 19.38
N THR A 71 11.52 -4.42 19.60
CA THR A 71 11.98 -5.62 20.33
C THR A 71 12.13 -5.40 21.83
N MET A 72 11.82 -4.19 22.32
CA MET A 72 11.96 -3.82 23.73
C MET A 72 11.16 -4.74 24.68
N HIS A 73 10.08 -5.35 24.19
CA HIS A 73 9.20 -6.22 24.99
C HIS A 73 9.18 -7.69 24.52
N LEU A 74 9.95 -8.03 23.48
CA LEU A 74 9.98 -9.38 22.91
C LEU A 74 11.15 -10.16 23.50
N ARG A 75 10.84 -11.31 24.13
CA ARG A 75 11.82 -12.22 24.70
C ARG A 75 12.36 -13.24 23.69
N ASP A 76 11.71 -13.37 22.54
CA ASP A 76 11.97 -14.41 21.54
C ASP A 76 12.20 -13.75 20.18
N GLU A 77 13.47 -13.72 19.75
CA GLU A 77 13.89 -13.15 18.47
C GLU A 77 13.39 -13.96 17.27
N GLU A 78 13.23 -15.28 17.43
CA GLU A 78 12.76 -16.17 16.36
C GLU A 78 11.28 -15.87 16.06
N MET A 79 10.48 -15.66 17.11
CA MET A 79 9.09 -15.24 16.99
C MET A 79 8.96 -13.89 16.29
N LEU A 80 9.82 -12.92 16.65
CA LEU A 80 9.84 -11.59 16.03
C LEU A 80 10.10 -11.66 14.52
N VAL A 81 11.13 -12.40 14.09
CA VAL A 81 11.48 -12.51 12.67
C VAL A 81 10.30 -13.10 11.88
N ASN A 82 9.64 -14.11 12.42
CA ASN A 82 8.48 -14.73 11.78
C ASN A 82 7.26 -13.79 11.73
N GLU A 83 7.05 -12.96 12.76
CA GLU A 83 5.99 -11.94 12.76
C GLU A 83 6.24 -10.83 11.75
N ILE A 84 7.46 -10.32 11.68
CA ILE A 84 7.88 -9.33 10.69
C ILE A 84 7.70 -9.88 9.28
N ALA A 85 8.16 -11.12 9.02
CA ALA A 85 8.02 -11.77 7.72
C ALA A 85 6.55 -11.89 7.29
N ARG A 86 5.67 -12.35 8.20
CA ARG A 86 4.22 -12.44 7.94
C ARG A 86 3.57 -11.07 7.74
N ASP A 87 4.03 -10.03 8.41
CA ASP A 87 3.51 -8.67 8.20
C ASP A 87 3.94 -8.07 6.86
N ILE A 88 5.20 -8.25 6.48
CA ILE A 88 5.72 -7.87 5.16
C ILE A 88 4.92 -8.58 4.05
N GLU A 89 4.76 -9.90 4.15
CA GLU A 89 4.00 -10.68 3.18
C GLU A 89 2.57 -10.14 3.02
N ARG A 90 1.86 -9.90 4.13
CA ARG A 90 0.50 -9.34 4.11
C ARG A 90 0.45 -7.96 3.47
N LYS A 91 1.40 -7.07 3.78
CA LYS A 91 1.46 -5.72 3.20
C LYS A 91 1.73 -5.77 1.70
N LEU A 92 2.64 -6.64 1.24
CA LEU A 92 2.94 -6.85 -0.18
C LEU A 92 1.74 -7.39 -0.95
N LEU A 93 1.06 -8.41 -0.41
CA LEU A 93 -0.16 -8.97 -1.03
C LEU A 93 -1.27 -7.92 -1.15
N ARG A 94 -1.46 -7.07 -0.14
CA ARG A 94 -2.42 -5.96 -0.18
C ARG A 94 -2.05 -4.92 -1.23
N ALA A 95 -0.78 -4.54 -1.31
CA ALA A 95 -0.29 -3.58 -2.29
C ALA A 95 -0.47 -4.09 -3.73
N SER A 96 -0.10 -5.35 -3.98
CA SER A 96 -0.28 -6.01 -5.28
C SER A 96 -1.76 -6.08 -5.67
N ARG A 97 -2.64 -6.47 -4.73
CA ARG A 97 -4.09 -6.50 -4.95
C ARG A 97 -4.65 -5.11 -5.30
N LYS A 98 -4.26 -4.07 -4.55
CA LYS A 98 -4.69 -2.69 -4.83
C LYS A 98 -4.25 -2.24 -6.22
N LYS A 99 -3.01 -2.54 -6.62
CA LYS A 99 -2.49 -2.21 -7.95
C LYS A 99 -3.34 -2.85 -9.05
N VAL A 100 -3.63 -4.15 -8.93
CA VAL A 100 -4.52 -4.85 -9.87
C VAL A 100 -5.92 -4.21 -9.90
N ILE A 101 -6.50 -3.89 -8.75
CA ILE A 101 -7.83 -3.26 -8.71
C ILE A 101 -7.82 -1.90 -9.44
N ILE A 102 -6.81 -1.07 -9.19
CA ILE A 102 -6.69 0.25 -9.81
C ILE A 102 -6.50 0.11 -11.33
N GLU A 103 -5.57 -0.73 -11.78
CA GLU A 103 -5.31 -0.95 -13.22
C GLU A 103 -6.57 -1.41 -13.95
N TRP A 104 -7.27 -2.42 -13.42
CA TRP A 104 -8.49 -2.92 -14.04
C TRP A 104 -9.64 -1.92 -13.95
N SER A 105 -9.72 -1.12 -12.88
CA SER A 105 -10.73 -0.06 -12.78
C SER A 105 -10.55 1.03 -13.86
N LEU A 106 -9.31 1.40 -14.17
CA LEU A 106 -9.00 2.37 -15.22
C LEU A 106 -9.35 1.83 -16.60
N VAL A 107 -8.99 0.57 -16.88
CA VAL A 107 -9.35 -0.10 -18.13
C VAL A 107 -10.87 -0.16 -18.31
N ILE A 108 -11.60 -0.56 -17.25
CA ILE A 108 -13.07 -0.60 -17.29
C ILE A 108 -13.63 0.80 -17.53
N THR A 109 -13.11 1.82 -16.85
CA THR A 109 -13.60 3.20 -17.00
C THR A 109 -13.37 3.74 -18.41
N ASN A 110 -12.20 3.48 -19.01
CA ASN A 110 -11.92 3.90 -20.37
C ASN A 110 -12.84 3.18 -21.38
N LEU A 111 -13.02 1.87 -21.24
CA LEU A 111 -13.95 1.10 -22.08
C LEU A 111 -15.38 1.66 -21.98
N MET A 112 -15.82 2.02 -20.76
CA MET A 112 -17.14 2.61 -20.54
C MET A 112 -17.29 4.03 -21.11
N LEU A 113 -16.21 4.76 -21.37
CA LEU A 113 -16.24 6.06 -22.04
C LEU A 113 -16.14 5.95 -23.57
N GLU A 114 -15.39 4.97 -24.07
CA GLU A 114 -15.26 4.70 -25.51
C GLU A 114 -16.54 4.15 -26.14
N ILE A 115 -17.28 3.30 -25.40
CA ILE A 115 -18.55 2.73 -25.88
C ILE A 115 -19.56 3.84 -26.24
N PRO A 116 -19.86 4.83 -25.37
CA PRO A 116 -20.70 5.98 -25.72
C PRO A 116 -20.24 6.76 -26.94
N SER A 117 -18.93 7.00 -27.12
CA SER A 117 -18.43 7.72 -28.31
C SER A 117 -18.73 6.95 -29.59
N SER A 118 -18.48 5.63 -29.60
CA SER A 118 -18.79 4.78 -30.76
C SER A 118 -20.28 4.72 -31.08
N VAL A 119 -21.13 4.83 -30.06
CA VAL A 119 -22.59 4.89 -30.20
C VAL A 119 -23.03 6.28 -30.67
N PHE A 120 -22.41 7.35 -30.20
CA PHE A 120 -22.72 8.73 -30.59
C PHE A 120 -22.33 9.03 -32.05
N ASP A 121 -21.18 8.50 -32.49
CA ASP A 121 -20.74 8.56 -33.89
C ASP A 121 -21.73 7.84 -34.83
N GLN A 122 -22.30 6.72 -34.37
CA GLN A 122 -23.37 6.01 -35.09
C GLN A 122 -24.72 6.75 -35.04
N ILE A 123 -25.04 7.47 -33.96
CA ILE A 123 -26.23 8.33 -33.83
C ILE A 123 -26.22 9.48 -34.84
N SER A 124 -25.05 10.01 -35.17
CA SER A 124 -24.88 11.07 -36.17
C SER A 124 -25.21 10.62 -37.61
N SER A 125 -25.26 9.31 -37.89
CA SER A 125 -25.52 8.76 -39.22
C SER A 125 -27.03 8.64 -39.52
N THR A 126 -27.50 9.43 -40.47
CA THR A 126 -28.91 9.75 -40.72
C THR A 126 -29.72 8.64 -41.45
N HIS A 127 -30.15 7.55 -40.78
CA HIS A 127 -31.42 6.80 -41.06
C HIS A 127 -31.66 5.63 -40.05
N LYS A 128 -32.79 5.62 -39.32
CA LYS A 128 -33.26 4.74 -38.18
C LYS A 128 -32.93 3.21 -38.24
N PRO A 129 -32.69 2.47 -37.11
CA PRO A 129 -33.58 2.29 -35.95
C PRO A 129 -32.87 2.37 -34.57
N PHE A 130 -32.80 3.56 -33.99
CA PHE A 130 -31.94 3.86 -32.83
C PHE A 130 -32.33 3.22 -31.49
N TYR A 131 -33.61 2.96 -31.25
CA TYR A 131 -34.08 2.44 -29.95
C TYR A 131 -33.65 1.00 -29.70
N ALA A 132 -33.58 0.17 -30.74
CA ALA A 132 -33.12 -1.22 -30.60
C ALA A 132 -31.63 -1.27 -30.25
N LEU A 133 -30.80 -0.48 -30.95
CA LEU A 133 -29.37 -0.43 -30.71
C LEU A 133 -29.03 0.18 -29.33
N ALA A 134 -29.73 1.25 -28.93
CA ALA A 134 -29.57 1.86 -27.62
C ALA A 134 -30.05 0.93 -26.48
N ALA A 135 -31.15 0.19 -26.67
CA ALA A 135 -31.58 -0.80 -25.69
C ALA A 135 -30.61 -1.98 -25.59
N MET A 136 -30.03 -2.41 -26.71
CA MET A 136 -29.02 -3.46 -26.74
C MET A 136 -27.71 -3.00 -26.10
N SER A 137 -27.28 -1.74 -26.32
CA SER A 137 -26.08 -1.19 -25.68
C SER A 137 -26.26 -1.02 -24.17
N MET A 138 -27.42 -0.53 -23.72
CA MET A 138 -27.77 -0.45 -22.30
C MET A 138 -27.81 -1.83 -21.63
N SER A 139 -28.32 -2.85 -22.35
CA SER A 139 -28.33 -4.23 -21.86
C SER A 139 -26.92 -4.83 -21.78
N LEU A 140 -26.06 -4.53 -22.76
CA LEU A 140 -24.65 -4.95 -22.74
C LEU A 140 -23.88 -4.27 -21.60
N PHE A 141 -24.08 -2.98 -21.39
CA PHE A 141 -23.49 -2.23 -20.28
C PHE A 141 -23.97 -2.78 -18.93
N SER A 142 -25.26 -3.06 -18.78
CA SER A 142 -25.82 -3.71 -17.60
C SER A 142 -25.21 -5.09 -17.35
N CYS A 143 -25.06 -5.92 -18.39
CA CYS A 143 -24.43 -7.23 -18.28
C CYS A 143 -22.95 -7.14 -17.86
N LEU A 144 -22.21 -6.17 -18.42
CA LEU A 144 -20.82 -5.91 -18.02
C LEU A 144 -20.72 -5.49 -16.55
N LEU A 145 -21.61 -4.61 -16.07
CA LEU A 145 -21.67 -4.24 -14.66
C LEU A 145 -21.97 -5.46 -13.76
N CYS A 146 -22.87 -6.35 -14.16
CA CYS A 146 -23.15 -7.58 -13.42
C CYS A 146 -21.94 -8.53 -13.38
N VAL A 147 -21.22 -8.69 -14.49
CA VAL A 147 -20.00 -9.52 -14.53
C VAL A 147 -18.90 -8.93 -13.65
N VAL A 148 -18.72 -7.61 -13.68
CA VAL A 148 -17.76 -6.91 -12.82
C VAL A 148 -18.13 -7.08 -11.34
N ASP A 149 -19.41 -6.94 -10.98
CA ASP A 149 -19.89 -7.17 -9.61
C ASP A 149 -19.66 -8.61 -9.17
N LEU A 150 -19.94 -9.59 -10.04
CA LEU A 150 -19.72 -11.01 -9.75
C LEU A 150 -18.23 -11.33 -9.55
N ILE A 151 -17.35 -10.74 -10.36
CA ILE A 151 -15.90 -10.88 -10.24
C ILE A 151 -15.40 -10.19 -8.97
N HIS A 152 -15.92 -9.00 -8.65
CA HIS A 152 -15.59 -8.27 -7.45
C HIS A 152 -15.99 -9.06 -6.20
N LYS A 153 -17.24 -9.52 -6.14
CA LYS A 153 -17.76 -10.39 -5.08
C LYS A 153 -16.98 -11.69 -4.99
N GLY A 154 -16.70 -12.34 -6.12
CA GLY A 154 -15.89 -13.56 -6.20
C GLY A 154 -14.41 -13.37 -5.86
N ARG A 155 -13.86 -12.15 -5.90
CA ARG A 155 -12.47 -11.84 -5.52
C ARG A 155 -12.37 -11.37 -4.06
N VAL A 156 -13.42 -10.74 -3.54
CA VAL A 156 -13.54 -10.31 -2.15
C VAL A 156 -13.93 -11.49 -1.24
N GLU A 157 -14.92 -12.30 -1.63
CA GLU A 157 -15.44 -13.41 -0.82
C GLU A 157 -14.58 -14.69 -0.91
N ARG A 158 -13.80 -14.91 -1.98
CA ARG A 158 -12.90 -16.09 -2.07
C ARG A 158 -11.76 -16.13 -1.07
N VAL A 159 -11.55 -15.10 -0.24
CA VAL A 159 -10.53 -15.13 0.83
C VAL A 159 -11.01 -15.92 2.07
N LEU A 160 -12.28 -16.35 2.13
CA LEU A 160 -12.81 -17.17 3.24
C LEU A 160 -12.97 -18.67 2.92
N TRP A 161 -12.26 -19.21 1.94
CA TRP A 161 -12.10 -20.68 1.87
C TRP A 161 -10.88 -21.06 2.71
N LYS A 162 -11.12 -21.16 4.02
CA LYS A 162 -10.20 -21.77 4.99
C LYS A 162 -9.90 -23.20 4.54
N TRP A 163 -8.74 -23.40 3.93
CA TRP A 163 -8.09 -24.70 3.96
C TRP A 163 -7.41 -24.83 5.32
N THR A 164 -8.13 -25.39 6.29
CA THR A 164 -7.51 -25.92 7.50
C THR A 164 -6.82 -27.23 7.14
N TRP A 165 -5.50 -27.18 6.96
CA TRP A 165 -4.64 -28.36 7.04
C TRP A 165 -3.66 -28.18 8.22
N PRO A 166 -3.39 -29.24 8.99
CA PRO A 166 -2.52 -29.16 10.16
C PRO A 166 -1.05 -29.22 9.71
N ILE A 167 -0.22 -28.33 10.24
CA ILE A 167 1.23 -28.44 10.13
C ILE A 167 1.71 -29.27 11.33
N PRO A 168 2.41 -30.41 11.12
CA PRO A 168 2.98 -31.18 12.22
C PRO A 168 4.26 -30.51 12.71
N CYS A 169 4.36 -30.32 14.02
CA CYS A 169 5.59 -29.91 14.68
C CYS A 169 6.63 -31.04 14.61
N ARG A 170 7.86 -30.70 14.21
CA ARG A 170 9.08 -31.34 14.70
C ARG A 170 10.19 -30.30 14.77
#